data_AF-A0A2D9I462-F1
#
_entry.id   AF-A0A2D9I462-F1
#
_cell.length_a   1.000
_cell.length_b   1.000
_cell.length_c   1.000
_cell.angle_alpha   90.00
_cell.angle_beta   90.00
_cell.angle_gamma   90.00
#
_symmetry.space_group_name_H-M   'P 1'
#
loop_
_entity.id
_entity.type
_entity.pdbx_description
1 polymer ?
#
loop_
_entity_poly.entity_id
_entity_poly.type
_entity_poly.pdbx_seq_one_letter_code
_entity_poly.pdbx_strand_id
1 'polypeptide(L)'
;MPQNAGESDEAYKTRLEEHQGPPGTYFNKWFAGCYLKMPQPLYEDSIEYEDGTPATKEQMAHDVAVFLTWASEPAFETRKETGIKVLLFLAVFTGLMIAVKRNVWRNVKH
;
A
#
# COMPACT_ATOMS: atom_id res chain seq x y z
N MET A 1 -12.06 -11.69 12.17
CA MET A 1 -11.83 -10.42 12.89
C MET A 1 -12.87 -9.43 12.44
N PRO A 2 -13.56 -8.79 13.39
CA PRO A 2 -14.48 -7.69 13.11
C PRO A 2 -13.66 -6.53 12.54
N GLN A 3 -14.10 -6.00 11.40
CA GLN A 3 -13.37 -4.92 10.70
C GLN A 3 -13.73 -3.52 11.22
N ASN A 4 -14.70 -3.42 12.13
CA ASN A 4 -15.12 -2.17 12.76
C ASN A 4 -14.84 -2.21 14.26
N ALA A 5 -14.30 -1.13 14.79
CA ALA A 5 -14.10 -0.96 16.23
C ALA A 5 -15.45 -1.00 16.95
N GLY A 6 -15.70 -2.07 17.71
CA GLY A 6 -16.93 -2.28 18.49
C GLY A 6 -17.90 -3.33 17.93
N GLU A 7 -17.60 -3.96 16.80
CA GLU A 7 -18.45 -5.02 16.24
C GLU A 7 -18.08 -6.41 16.81
N SER A 8 -19.09 -7.23 17.12
CA SER A 8 -18.86 -8.61 17.58
C SER A 8 -18.48 -9.54 16.42
N ASP A 9 -17.63 -10.53 16.68
CA ASP A 9 -17.26 -11.56 15.70
C ASP A 9 -18.46 -12.32 15.14
N GLU A 10 -19.53 -12.46 15.93
CA GLU A 10 -20.76 -13.12 15.53
C GLU A 10 -21.51 -12.30 14.48
N ALA A 11 -21.69 -10.99 14.70
CA ALA A 11 -22.32 -10.10 13.73
C ALA A 11 -21.57 -10.08 12.39
N TYR A 12 -20.23 -10.10 12.45
CA TYR A 12 -19.40 -10.19 11.24
C TYR A 12 -19.63 -11.49 10.46
N LYS A 13 -19.72 -12.64 11.15
CA LYS A 13 -20.00 -13.94 10.52
C LYS A 13 -21.39 -13.97 9.90
N THR A 14 -22.41 -13.45 10.59
CA THR A 14 -23.77 -13.37 10.05
C THR A 14 -23.81 -12.64 8.71
N ARG A 15 -23.14 -11.47 8.62
CA ARG A 15 -23.09 -10.71 7.35
C ARG A 15 -22.33 -11.46 6.24
N LEU A 16 -21.28 -12.22 6.59
CA LEU A 16 -20.56 -13.07 5.65
C LEU A 16 -21.41 -14.23 5.11
N GLU A 17 -22.42 -14.67 5.84
CA GLU A 17 -23.32 -15.73 5.37
C GLU A 17 -24.47 -15.14 4.55
N GLU A 18 -25.08 -14.06 5.04
CA GLU A 18 -26.30 -13.47 4.47
C GLU A 18 -26.07 -12.76 3.13
N HIS A 19 -24.91 -12.10 2.93
CA HIS A 19 -24.58 -11.33 1.73
C HIS A 19 -25.64 -10.27 1.31
N GLN A 20 -26.60 -9.94 2.18
CA GLN A 20 -27.72 -9.06 1.89
C GLN A 20 -27.72 -7.84 2.80
N GLY A 21 -27.61 -6.66 2.19
CA GLY A 21 -27.61 -5.38 2.89
C GLY A 21 -28.90 -4.60 2.68
N PRO A 22 -28.98 -3.40 3.27
CA PRO A 22 -30.05 -2.44 2.97
C PRO A 22 -30.21 -2.21 1.46
N PRO A 23 -31.42 -1.85 0.99
CA PRO A 23 -31.67 -1.62 -0.43
C PRO A 23 -30.71 -0.56 -1.00
N GLY A 24 -30.17 -0.83 -2.19
CA GLY A 24 -29.19 0.05 -2.85
C GLY A 24 -27.76 -0.07 -2.31
N THR A 25 -27.45 -1.14 -1.56
CA THR A 25 -26.08 -1.47 -1.14
C THR A 25 -25.59 -2.77 -1.76
N TYR A 26 -24.28 -2.89 -1.88
CA TYR A 26 -23.57 -4.04 -2.44
C TYR A 26 -22.65 -4.61 -1.37
N PHE A 27 -22.58 -5.94 -1.31
CA PHE A 27 -21.78 -6.66 -0.32
C PHE A 27 -20.31 -6.76 -0.74
N ASN A 28 -19.38 -6.42 0.17
CA ASN A 28 -17.95 -6.66 0.03
C ASN A 28 -17.32 -6.90 1.42
N LYS A 29 -16.75 -8.09 1.61
CA LYS A 29 -16.08 -8.49 2.85
C LYS A 29 -14.91 -7.61 3.30
N TRP A 30 -14.34 -6.81 2.40
CA TRP A 30 -13.21 -5.92 2.69
C TRP A 30 -13.63 -4.50 3.07
N PHE A 31 -14.90 -4.14 2.86
CA PHE A 31 -15.40 -2.82 3.23
C PHE A 31 -15.81 -2.80 4.70
N ALA A 32 -15.53 -1.68 5.38
CA ALA A 32 -15.96 -1.45 6.75
C ALA A 32 -17.50 -1.55 6.84
N GLY A 33 -18.01 -2.54 7.58
CA GLY A 33 -19.46 -2.78 7.66
C GLY A 33 -20.03 -3.69 6.57
N CYS A 34 -19.19 -4.26 5.72
CA CYS A 34 -19.51 -5.18 4.62
C CYS A 34 -20.42 -4.66 3.50
N TYR A 35 -21.00 -3.46 3.61
CA TYR A 35 -21.94 -2.90 2.63
C TYR A 35 -21.49 -1.54 2.11
N LEU A 36 -21.43 -1.40 0.79
CA LEU A 36 -21.06 -0.15 0.12
C LEU A 36 -22.10 0.26 -0.93
N LYS A 37 -22.12 1.52 -1.33
CA LYS A 37 -23.05 2.03 -2.37
C LYS A 37 -22.48 1.99 -3.79
N MET A 38 -21.25 1.51 -3.97
CA MET A 38 -20.68 1.38 -5.31
C MET A 38 -20.96 -0.03 -5.85
N PRO A 39 -21.52 -0.16 -7.07
CA PRO A 39 -21.60 -1.44 -7.74
C PRO A 39 -20.19 -1.95 -8.08
N GLN A 40 -20.07 -3.23 -8.41
CA GLN A 40 -18.81 -3.82 -8.88
C GLN A 40 -18.34 -3.09 -10.16
N PRO A 41 -17.17 -2.45 -10.15
CA PRO A 41 -16.72 -1.64 -11.29
C PRO A 41 -15.95 -2.44 -12.35
N LEU A 42 -15.38 -3.59 -12.00
CA LEU A 42 -14.51 -4.38 -12.88
C LEU A 42 -15.17 -5.71 -13.23
N TYR A 43 -15.21 -6.02 -14.52
CA TYR A 43 -15.69 -7.28 -15.07
C TYR A 43 -14.60 -7.89 -15.98
N GLU A 44 -14.52 -9.22 -16.05
CA GLU A 44 -13.60 -9.90 -16.97
C GLU A 44 -13.78 -9.37 -18.41
N ASP A 45 -12.68 -9.16 -19.11
CA ASP A 45 -12.64 -8.71 -20.51
C ASP A 45 -13.45 -7.44 -20.79
N SER A 46 -13.61 -6.57 -19.79
CA SER A 46 -14.36 -5.30 -19.93
C SER A 46 -13.63 -4.21 -20.72
N ILE A 47 -12.31 -4.37 -20.92
CA ILE A 47 -11.46 -3.47 -21.69
C ILE A 47 -10.49 -4.30 -22.54
N GLU A 48 -9.96 -3.69 -23.61
CA GLU A 48 -8.84 -4.24 -24.38
C GLU A 48 -7.59 -3.42 -24.09
N TYR A 49 -6.52 -4.09 -23.62
CA TYR A 49 -5.22 -3.45 -23.43
C TYR A 49 -4.50 -3.30 -24.78
N GLU A 50 -3.85 -2.15 -25.00
CA GLU A 50 -3.11 -1.87 -26.24
C GLU A 50 -1.91 -2.80 -26.48
N ASP A 51 -1.35 -3.35 -25.41
CA ASP A 51 -0.20 -4.26 -25.44
C ASP A 51 -0.61 -5.75 -25.58
N GLY A 52 -1.91 -6.04 -25.65
CA GLY A 52 -2.45 -7.39 -25.75
C GLY A 52 -2.45 -8.17 -24.44
N THR A 53 -2.22 -7.52 -23.29
CA THR A 53 -2.36 -8.16 -21.97
C THR A 53 -3.80 -8.64 -21.78
N PRO A 54 -4.03 -9.87 -21.26
CA PRO A 54 -5.38 -10.33 -20.94
C PRO A 54 -6.04 -9.45 -19.88
N ALA A 55 -7.26 -8.99 -20.14
CA ALA A 55 -8.01 -8.11 -19.25
C ALA A 55 -8.75 -8.88 -18.15
N THR A 56 -7.99 -9.63 -17.35
CA THR A 56 -8.55 -10.29 -16.17
C THR A 56 -8.85 -9.27 -15.08
N LYS A 57 -9.85 -9.57 -14.25
CA LYS A 57 -10.25 -8.68 -13.16
C LYS A 57 -9.11 -8.40 -12.18
N GLU A 58 -8.29 -9.39 -11.87
CA GLU A 58 -7.12 -9.23 -10.99
C GLU A 58 -6.06 -8.33 -11.63
N GLN A 59 -5.82 -8.47 -12.93
CA GLN A 59 -4.88 -7.64 -13.68
C GLN A 59 -5.33 -6.17 -13.69
N MET A 60 -6.58 -5.93 -14.07
CA MET A 60 -7.17 -4.58 -14.06
C MET A 60 -7.14 -3.94 -12.66
N ALA A 61 -7.47 -4.72 -11.61
CA ALA A 61 -7.44 -4.21 -10.25
C ALA A 61 -6.01 -3.82 -9.82
N HIS A 62 -5.01 -4.63 -10.20
CA HIS A 62 -3.62 -4.34 -9.93
C HIS A 62 -3.16 -3.05 -10.64
N ASP A 63 -3.45 -2.92 -11.93
CA ASP A 63 -2.99 -1.79 -12.74
C ASP A 63 -3.61 -0.46 -12.29
N VAL A 64 -4.91 -0.47 -11.96
CA VAL A 64 -5.57 0.70 -11.37
C VAL A 64 -4.94 1.05 -10.01
N ALA A 65 -4.63 0.07 -9.16
CA ALA A 65 -3.98 0.33 -7.87
C ALA A 65 -2.57 0.93 -8.04
N VAL A 66 -1.79 0.43 -9.00
CA VAL A 66 -0.46 0.99 -9.35
C VAL A 66 -0.62 2.42 -9.86
N PHE A 67 -1.57 2.67 -10.76
CA PHE A 67 -1.84 4.02 -11.27
C PHE A 67 -2.25 4.98 -10.15
N LEU A 68 -3.16 4.59 -9.26
CA LEU A 68 -3.58 5.41 -8.12
C LEU A 68 -2.43 5.67 -7.15
N THR A 69 -1.53 4.71 -6.95
CA THR A 69 -0.32 4.88 -6.14
C THR A 69 0.58 5.95 -6.75
N TRP A 70 0.82 5.87 -8.05
CA TRP A 70 1.58 6.88 -8.78
C TRP A 70 0.90 8.26 -8.76
N ALA A 71 -0.41 8.31 -9.00
CA ALA A 71 -1.18 9.56 -9.01
C ALA A 71 -1.21 10.22 -7.63
N SER A 72 -1.18 9.42 -6.55
CA SER A 72 -1.09 9.91 -5.18
C SER A 72 0.30 10.44 -4.82
N GLU A 73 1.35 10.00 -5.53
CA GLU A 73 2.72 10.41 -5.27
C GLU A 73 3.53 10.67 -6.56
N PRO A 74 3.33 11.83 -7.22
CA PRO A 74 4.02 12.13 -8.48
C PRO A 74 5.54 12.32 -8.32
N ALA A 75 6.03 12.60 -7.12
CA ALA A 75 7.45 12.82 -6.83
C ALA A 75 8.20 11.55 -6.38
N PHE A 76 7.57 10.38 -6.47
CA PHE A 76 8.12 9.12 -5.95
C PHE A 76 9.53 8.81 -6.48
N GLU A 77 9.73 8.96 -7.80
CA GLU A 77 11.02 8.63 -8.43
C GLU A 77 12.13 9.61 -7.99
N THR A 78 11.85 10.91 -8.02
CA THR A 78 12.82 11.94 -7.58
C THR A 78 13.18 11.79 -6.10
N ARG A 79 12.19 11.44 -5.25
CA ARG A 79 12.42 11.20 -3.82
C ARG A 79 13.31 9.98 -3.61
N LYS A 80 13.07 8.90 -4.34
CA LYS A 80 13.86 7.66 -4.26
C LYS A 80 15.30 7.89 -4.73
N GLU A 81 15.49 8.58 -5.84
CA GLU A 81 16.82 8.94 -6.36
C GLU A 81 17.60 9.79 -5.36
N THR A 82 16.96 10.83 -4.81
CA THR A 82 17.56 11.71 -3.81
C THR A 82 17.87 10.94 -2.51
N GLY A 83 16.96 10.08 -2.08
CA GLY A 83 17.15 9.23 -0.89
C GLY A 83 18.39 8.34 -0.99
N ILE A 84 18.63 7.71 -2.15
CA ILE A 84 19.81 6.87 -2.36
C ILE A 84 21.10 7.70 -2.26
N LYS A 85 21.13 8.88 -2.89
CA LYS A 85 22.30 9.79 -2.80
C LYS A 85 22.58 10.19 -1.34
N VAL A 86 21.54 10.53 -0.58
CA VAL A 86 21.67 10.89 0.84
C VAL A 86 22.16 9.72 1.68
N LEU A 87 21.64 8.50 1.46
CA LEU A 87 22.08 7.31 2.20
C LEU A 87 23.56 6.99 1.96
N LEU A 88 24.02 7.08 0.70
CA LEU A 88 25.44 6.91 0.37
C LEU A 88 26.33 7.96 1.05
N PHE A 89 25.90 9.23 1.02
CA PHE A 89 26.60 10.31 1.71
C PHE A 89 26.69 10.03 3.23
N LEU A 90 25.58 9.65 3.86
CA LEU A 90 25.53 9.36 5.29
C LEU A 90 26.40 8.16 5.68
N ALA A 91 26.48 7.13 4.83
CA ALA A 91 27.36 5.98 5.06
C ALA A 91 28.84 6.40 5.11
N VAL A 92 29.29 7.19 4.13
CA VAL A 92 30.66 7.71 4.08
C VAL A 92 30.91 8.67 5.26
N PHE A 93 29.99 9.59 5.51
CA PHE A 93 30.11 10.56 6.60
C PHE A 93 30.19 9.87 7.97
N THR A 94 29.40 8.82 8.19
CA THR A 94 29.45 8.00 9.41
C THR A 94 30.81 7.30 9.56
N GLY A 95 31.35 6.74 8.47
CA GLY A 95 32.69 6.15 8.46
C GLY A 95 33.78 7.15 8.85
N LEU A 96 33.72 8.36 8.30
CA LEU A 96 34.64 9.46 8.64
C LEU A 96 34.50 9.87 10.11
N MET A 97 33.29 10.04 10.61
CA MET A 97 33.03 10.39 12.02
C MET A 97 33.58 9.33 12.98
N ILE A 98 33.47 8.05 12.64
CA ILE A 98 34.07 6.96 13.42
C ILE A 98 35.59 7.06 13.40
N ALA A 99 36.20 7.32 12.24
CA ALA A 99 37.65 7.49 12.13
C ALA A 99 38.16 8.69 12.95
N VAL A 100 37.47 9.83 12.87
CA VAL A 100 37.77 11.03 13.67
C VAL A 100 37.62 10.74 15.17
N LYS A 101 36.52 10.12 15.59
CA LYS A 101 36.31 9.68 16.98
C LYS A 101 37.48 8.82 17.46
N ARG A 102 37.88 7.80 16.69
CA ARG A 102 39.00 6.91 17.04
C ARG A 102 40.33 7.67 17.14
N ASN A 103 40.56 8.65 16.27
CA ASN A 103 41.79 9.43 16.28
C ASN A 103 41.88 10.38 17.48
N VAL A 104 40.81 11.12 17.79
CA VAL A 104 40.77 12.07 18.92
C VAL A 104 40.94 11.35 20.26
N TRP A 105 40.30 10.19 20.42
CA TRP A 105 40.31 9.45 21.68
C TRP A 105 41.51 8.51 21.82
N ARG A 106 42.43 8.48 20.85
CA ARG A 106 43.60 7.58 20.84
C ARG A 106 44.54 7.77 22.03
N ASN A 107 44.65 8.99 22.55
CA ASN A 107 45.60 9.35 23.60
C ASN A 107 44.94 9.57 24.96
N VAL A 108 43.64 9.30 25.08
CA VAL A 108 42.92 9.36 26.35
C VAL A 108 43.12 8.02 27.06
N LYS A 109 43.73 8.02 28.24
CA LYS A 109 43.81 6.81 29.09
C LYS A 109 42.38 6.38 29.44
N HIS A 110 42.10 5.10 29.21
CA HIS A 110 40.92 4.43 29.76
C HIS A 110 41.08 4.22 31.27
#